data_AF-A0ABD5T153-F1
#
_entry.id   AF-A0ABD5T153-F1
#
_cell.length_a   1.000
_cell.length_b   1.000
_cell.length_c   1.000
_cell.angle_alpha   90.00
_cell.angle_beta   90.00
_cell.angle_gamma   90.00
#
_symmetry.space_group_name_H-M   'P 1'
#
loop_
_entity.id
_entity.type
_entity.pdbx_description
1 polymer ?
#
loop_
_entity_poly.entity_id
_entity_poly.type
_entity_poly.pdbx_seq_one_letter_code
_entity_poly.pdbx_strand_id
1 'polypeptide(L)'
;TTICALAGIAAGVVSAAYVGTDPVDAGSTTLVVVLAAFVLVQYPLYKVIGVSDFGAKDNLYVAFLTFTLWFISYTVLAVSGVDLVA
;
A
#
# COMPACT_ATOMS: atom_id res chain seq x y z
N THR A 1 3.83 -10.63 -8.78
CA THR A 1 4.93 -9.96 -8.05
C THR A 1 4.95 -8.47 -8.36
N THR A 2 5.06 -8.06 -9.63
CA THR A 2 5.11 -6.65 -10.06
C THR A 2 3.87 -5.84 -9.67
N ILE A 3 2.66 -6.40 -9.83
CA ILE A 3 1.41 -5.70 -9.48
C ILE A 3 1.34 -5.38 -7.98
N CYS A 4 1.63 -6.36 -7.12
CA CYS A 4 1.65 -6.15 -5.66
C CYS A 4 2.70 -5.11 -5.25
N ALA A 5 3.87 -5.15 -5.90
CA ALA A 5 4.94 -4.19 -5.63
C ALA A 5 4.53 -2.75 -6.02
N LEU A 6 3.98 -2.56 -7.23
CA LEU A 6 3.47 -1.26 -7.67
C LEU A 6 2.32 -0.77 -6.78
N ALA A 7 1.40 -1.65 -6.41
CA ALA A 7 0.30 -1.31 -5.51
C ALA A 7 0.80 -0.86 -4.14
N GLY A 8 1.83 -1.52 -3.59
CA GLY A 8 2.45 -1.11 -2.34
C GLY A 8 3.12 0.26 -2.43
N ILE A 9 3.91 0.51 -3.48
CA ILE A 9 4.55 1.82 -3.70
C ILE A 9 3.49 2.93 -3.83
N ALA A 10 2.47 2.70 -4.65
CA ALA A 10 1.36 3.63 -4.84
C ALA A 10 0.61 3.90 -3.53
N ALA A 11 0.34 2.86 -2.74
CA ALA A 11 -0.27 3.02 -1.41
C ALA A 11 0.58 3.88 -0.49
N GLY A 12 1.91 3.75 -0.53
CA GLY A 12 2.83 4.55 0.30
C GLY A 12 2.80 6.03 -0.07
N VAL A 13 2.79 6.33 -1.38
CA VAL A 13 2.66 7.71 -1.89
C VAL A 13 1.30 8.30 -1.55
N VAL A 14 0.21 7.54 -1.75
CA VAL A 14 -1.16 7.99 -1.39
C VAL A 14 -1.29 8.22 0.12
N SER A 15 -0.64 7.38 0.93
CA SER A 15 -0.60 7.57 2.39
C SER A 15 0.05 8.90 2.76
N ALA A 16 1.21 9.22 2.18
CA ALA A 16 1.90 10.49 2.41
C ALA A 16 1.07 11.69 1.90
N ALA A 17 0.43 11.59 0.73
CA ALA A 17 -0.36 12.68 0.15
C ALA A 17 -1.70 12.93 0.88
N TYR A 18 -2.27 11.92 1.54
CA TYR A 18 -3.59 12.02 2.18
C TYR A 18 -3.52 12.16 3.70
N VAL A 19 -2.53 11.55 4.35
CA VAL A 19 -2.37 11.58 5.81
C VAL A 19 -1.27 12.54 6.24
N GLY A 20 -0.25 12.73 5.42
CA GLY A 20 0.94 13.50 5.79
C GLY A 20 2.11 12.61 6.18
N THR A 21 3.22 13.25 6.54
CA THR A 21 4.51 12.62 6.84
C THR A 21 5.12 13.12 8.14
N ASP A 22 4.42 13.97 8.88
CA ASP A 22 4.90 14.45 10.17
C ASP A 22 4.97 13.30 11.18
N PRO A 23 5.82 13.40 12.22
CA PRO A 23 5.92 12.35 13.23
C PRO A 23 4.58 11.97 13.89
N VAL A 24 3.64 12.92 13.97
CA VAL A 24 2.28 12.69 14.49
C VAL A 24 1.42 11.85 13.54
N ASP A 25 1.61 12.00 12.23
CA ASP A 25 0.82 11.34 11.18
C ASP A 25 1.12 9.84 11.11
N ALA A 26 2.36 9.46 11.41
CA ALA A 26 2.79 8.06 11.47
C ALA A 26 1.99 7.22 12.49
N GLY A 27 1.34 7.85 13.48
CA GLY A 27 0.44 7.19 14.43
C GLY A 27 -0.98 6.96 13.92
N SER A 28 -1.34 7.47 12.75
CA SER A 28 -2.71 7.43 12.23
C SER A 28 -3.10 6.04 11.72
N THR A 29 -4.22 5.51 12.19
CA THR A 29 -4.78 4.23 11.68
C THR A 29 -5.26 4.36 10.23
N THR A 30 -5.47 5.58 9.73
CA THR A 30 -5.82 5.85 8.32
C THR A 30 -4.77 5.28 7.36
N LEU A 31 -3.49 5.27 7.75
CA LEU A 31 -2.40 4.67 6.98
C LEU A 31 -2.68 3.19 6.66
N VAL A 32 -3.18 2.43 7.64
CA VAL A 32 -3.54 1.00 7.47
C VAL A 32 -4.81 0.85 6.64
N VAL A 33 -5.73 1.81 6.70
CA VAL A 33 -6.93 1.83 5.84
C VAL A 33 -6.55 2.00 4.37
N VAL A 34 -5.60 2.89 4.05
CA VAL A 34 -5.07 3.05 2.69
C VAL A 34 -4.44 1.74 2.19
N LEU A 35 -3.58 1.12 3.00
CA LEU A 35 -3.01 -0.19 2.68
C LEU A 35 -4.10 -1.24 2.41
N ALA A 36 -5.09 -1.35 3.29
CA ALA A 36 -6.17 -2.33 3.15
C ALA A 36 -6.97 -2.11 1.85
N ALA A 37 -7.24 -0.85 1.48
CA ALA A 37 -7.90 -0.53 0.22
C ALA A 37 -7.09 -1.02 -0.99
N PHE A 38 -5.78 -0.77 -1.01
CA PHE A 38 -4.90 -1.23 -2.09
C PHE A 38 -4.76 -2.75 -2.15
N VAL A 39 -4.78 -3.45 -1.00
CA VAL A 39 -4.83 -4.92 -0.98
C VAL A 39 -6.16 -5.44 -1.54
N LEU A 40 -7.28 -4.87 -1.09
CA LEU A 40 -8.61 -5.36 -1.46
C LEU A 40 -8.95 -5.08 -2.93
N VAL A 41 -8.52 -3.96 -3.51
CA VAL A 41 -8.74 -3.60 -4.92
C VAL A 41 -7.94 -4.50 -5.88
N GLN A 42 -6.86 -5.13 -5.42
CA GLN A 42 -6.10 -6.05 -6.27
C GLN A 42 -6.91 -7.30 -6.65
N TYR A 43 -7.76 -7.83 -5.76
CA TYR A 43 -8.57 -9.02 -6.06
C TYR A 43 -9.55 -8.86 -7.23
N PRO A 44 -10.41 -7.81 -7.29
CA PRO A 44 -11.24 -7.59 -8.45
C PRO A 44 -10.40 -7.28 -9.69
N LEU A 45 -9.28 -6.56 -9.57
CA LEU A 45 -8.37 -6.32 -10.70
C LEU A 45 -7.82 -7.63 -11.29
N TYR A 46 -7.37 -8.55 -10.43
CA TYR A 46 -6.91 -9.87 -10.85
C TYR A 46 -8.01 -10.67 -11.55
N LYS A 47 -9.23 -10.63 -11.02
CA LYS A 47 -10.38 -11.28 -11.66
C LYS A 47 -10.66 -10.73 -13.06
N VAL A 48 -10.55 -9.41 -13.25
CA VAL A 48 -10.78 -8.76 -14.56
C VAL A 48 -9.75 -9.20 -15.59
N ILE A 49 -8.49 -9.37 -15.20
CA ILE A 49 -7.41 -9.82 -16.11
C ILE A 49 -7.32 -11.35 -16.23
N GLY A 50 -8.33 -12.08 -15.76
CA GLY A 50 -8.44 -13.54 -15.91
C GLY A 50 -7.66 -14.36 -14.89
N VAL A 51 -7.14 -13.74 -13.82
CA VAL A 51 -6.52 -14.45 -12.70
C VAL A 51 -7.59 -14.78 -11.65
N SER A 52 -7.97 -16.05 -11.58
CA SER A 52 -8.92 -16.60 -10.62
C SER A 52 -8.32 -17.78 -9.84
N ASP A 53 -8.97 -18.19 -8.75
CA ASP A 53 -8.47 -19.16 -7.74
C ASP A 53 -7.28 -18.67 -6.90
N PHE A 54 -7.59 -17.92 -5.84
CA PHE A 54 -6.60 -17.52 -4.84
C PHE A 54 -6.54 -18.53 -3.69
N GLY A 55 -5.42 -19.23 -3.57
CA GLY A 55 -5.12 -20.02 -2.39
C GLY A 55 -4.64 -19.17 -1.21
N ALA A 56 -4.46 -19.79 -0.04
CA ALA A 56 -3.95 -19.10 1.15
C ALA A 56 -2.57 -18.45 0.92
N LYS A 57 -1.69 -19.11 0.17
CA LYS A 57 -0.35 -18.60 -0.17
C LYS A 57 -0.44 -17.34 -1.04
N ASP A 58 -1.33 -17.33 -2.02
CA ASP A 58 -1.46 -16.22 -2.97
C ASP A 58 -1.99 -14.97 -2.26
N ASN A 59 -2.97 -15.16 -1.38
CA ASN A 59 -3.49 -14.11 -0.51
C ASN A 59 -2.39 -13.53 0.40
N LEU A 60 -1.61 -14.41 1.05
CA LEU A 60 -0.48 -13.98 1.88
C LEU A 60 0.54 -13.20 1.05
N TYR A 61 0.82 -13.64 -0.18
CA TYR A 61 1.78 -12.99 -1.06
C TYR A 61 1.33 -11.59 -1.48
N VAL A 62 0.05 -11.43 -1.86
CA VAL A 62 -0.54 -10.12 -2.20
C VAL A 62 -0.47 -9.18 -1.00
N ALA A 63 -0.95 -9.61 0.16
CA ALA A 63 -0.97 -8.78 1.36
C ALA A 63 0.46 -8.41 1.82
N PHE A 64 1.35 -9.39 1.95
CA PHE A 64 2.69 -9.20 2.48
C PHE A 64 3.57 -8.33 1.58
N LEU A 65 3.54 -8.55 0.26
CA LEU A 65 4.31 -7.70 -0.66
C LEU A 65 3.77 -6.27 -0.69
N THR A 66 2.45 -6.12 -0.76
CA THR A 66 1.84 -4.78 -0.78
C THR A 66 2.19 -4.02 0.50
N PHE A 67 2.08 -4.69 1.67
CA PHE A 67 2.51 -4.16 2.96
C PHE A 67 3.99 -3.76 2.97
N THR A 68 4.87 -4.64 2.52
CA THR A 68 6.32 -4.40 2.57
C THR A 68 6.70 -3.17 1.74
N LEU A 69 6.18 -3.08 0.52
CA LEU A 69 6.47 -1.95 -0.36
C LEU A 69 5.80 -0.66 0.12
N TRP A 70 4.57 -0.74 0.63
CA TRP A 70 3.91 0.40 1.27
C TRP A 70 4.70 0.95 2.45
N PHE A 71 5.14 0.07 3.36
CA PHE A 71 5.86 0.45 4.56
C PHE A 71 7.19 1.12 4.21
N ILE A 72 7.97 0.52 3.30
CA ILE A 72 9.26 1.07 2.87
C ILE A 72 9.04 2.42 2.17
N SER A 73 8.12 2.51 1.21
CA SER A 73 7.87 3.75 0.46
C SER A 73 7.40 4.89 1.37
N TYR A 74 6.42 4.64 2.25
CA TYR A 74 5.96 5.66 3.20
C TYR A 74 7.06 6.09 4.16
N THR A 75 7.81 5.14 4.73
CA THR A 75 8.89 5.44 5.68
C THR A 75 10.00 6.27 5.04
N VAL A 76 10.36 5.97 3.78
CA VAL A 76 11.35 6.76 3.04
C VAL A 76 10.87 8.20 2.87
N LEU A 77 9.61 8.41 2.48
CA LEU A 77 9.04 9.76 2.34
C LEU A 77 9.04 10.52 3.68
N ALA A 78 8.59 9.85 4.76
CA ALA A 78 8.52 10.42 6.09
C ALA A 78 9.89 10.82 6.65
N VAL A 79 10.89 9.93 6.56
CA VAL A 79 12.25 10.21 7.05
C VAL A 79 12.97 11.23 6.18
N SER A 80 12.62 11.33 4.89
CA SER A 80 13.21 12.34 3.99
C SER A 80 12.59 13.73 4.14
N GLY A 81 11.56 13.89 4.98
CA GLY A 81 10.87 15.18 5.18
C GLY A 81 10.12 15.67 3.94
N VAL A 82 9.62 14.75 3.11
CA VAL A 82 8.88 15.09 1.89
C VAL A 82 7.43 15.41 2.24
N ASP A 83 6.99 16.63 1.96
CA ASP A 83 5.59 17.02 2.12
C ASP A 83 4.84 16.93 0.78
N LEU A 84 3.76 16.15 0.77
CA LEU A 84 2.89 15.93 -0.39
C LEU A 84 1.45 16.37 -0.12
N VAL A 85 1.16 16.87 1.09
CA VAL A 85 -0.16 17.40 1.43
C VAL A 85 -0.24 18.80 0.83
N ALA A 86 -1.26 19.05 0.02
CA ALA A 86 -1.47 20.34 -0.65
C ALA A 86 -1.95 21.44 0.31
#